data_AF-A0A5B7DMC6-F1
#
_entry.id   AF-A0A5B7DMC6-F1
#
_cell.length_a   1.000
_cell.length_b   1.000
_cell.length_c   1.000
_cell.angle_alpha   90.00
_cell.angle_beta   90.00
_cell.angle_gamma   90.00
#
_symmetry.space_group_name_H-M   'P 1'
#
loop_
_entity.id
_entity.type
_entity.pdbx_description
1 polymer ?
#
loop_
_entity_poly.entity_id
_entity_poly.type
_entity_poly.pdbx_seq_one_letter_code
_entity_poly.pdbx_strand_id
1 'polypeptide(L)'
;MDTQHPGHYRLYNLCSERHYDVSLFHDRVERYMIDDHNVPPVVDMLKFSSSVRDWMNQDEKNVIAVHCKGGKGRTGTMICVFLIDLGKFKDAEHCLGFFGDRRTDKNVASKFQGRDKTLDLRRRRVFQSRYVGYYEQVVRAGRVVPPEKPMIVTRITLRGMHSVGVGDGSEFFFTLQSRCHSIPFQANLGTQKNCKASNSLESLTFLS
;
A
#
# COMPACT_ATOMS: atom_id res chain seq x y z
N MET A 1 17.98 -16.09 -13.38
CA MET A 1 18.40 -14.68 -13.56
C MET A 1 19.75 -14.65 -14.25
N ASP A 2 20.74 -15.41 -13.77
CA ASP A 2 22.09 -15.43 -14.33
C ASP A 2 22.19 -15.96 -15.76
N THR A 3 21.28 -16.83 -16.19
CA THR A 3 21.22 -17.32 -17.57
C THR A 3 20.68 -16.27 -18.56
N GLN A 4 19.68 -15.48 -18.15
CA GLN A 4 18.94 -14.58 -19.05
C GLN A 4 19.44 -13.13 -18.99
N HIS A 5 19.96 -12.71 -17.83
CA HIS A 5 20.43 -11.35 -17.58
C HIS A 5 21.76 -11.36 -16.81
N PRO A 6 22.82 -12.06 -17.29
CA PRO A 6 24.09 -12.13 -16.58
C PRO A 6 24.66 -10.72 -16.35
N GLY A 7 24.99 -10.37 -15.10
CA GLY A 7 25.51 -9.03 -14.80
C GLY A 7 24.45 -7.93 -14.66
N HIS A 8 23.30 -8.09 -15.32
CA HIS A 8 22.37 -7.01 -15.63
C HIS A 8 21.01 -7.11 -14.92
N TYR A 9 20.95 -7.70 -13.72
CA TYR A 9 19.72 -7.68 -12.92
C TYR A 9 19.92 -7.12 -11.51
N ARG A 10 18.86 -6.53 -10.95
CA ARG A 10 18.75 -6.20 -9.54
C ARG A 10 17.43 -6.68 -8.96
N LEU A 11 17.47 -7.34 -7.80
CA LEU A 11 16.30 -7.84 -7.10
C LEU A 11 15.84 -6.84 -6.04
N TYR A 12 14.53 -6.66 -5.94
CA TYR A 12 13.88 -5.88 -4.90
C TYR A 12 12.92 -6.79 -4.13
N ASN A 13 13.30 -7.13 -2.89
CA ASN A 13 12.49 -7.93 -1.99
C ASN A 13 11.63 -7.04 -1.11
N LEU A 14 10.30 -7.14 -1.28
CA LEU A 14 9.32 -6.35 -0.55
C LEU A 14 8.83 -7.01 0.76
N CYS A 15 9.37 -8.18 1.14
CA CYS A 15 8.92 -8.90 2.32
C CYS A 15 9.60 -8.40 3.59
N SER A 16 8.80 -7.92 4.55
CA SER A 16 9.22 -7.78 5.95
C SER A 16 9.58 -9.12 6.58
N GLU A 17 8.80 -10.16 6.24
CA GLU A 17 8.71 -11.42 6.97
C GLU A 17 9.64 -12.51 6.44
N ARG A 18 10.23 -12.31 5.26
CA ARG A 18 11.03 -13.32 4.55
C ARG A 18 12.35 -12.75 4.05
N HIS A 19 13.40 -13.50 4.31
CA HIS A 19 14.74 -13.26 3.79
C HIS A 19 15.30 -14.56 3.21
N TYR A 20 16.34 -14.41 2.39
CA TYR A 20 17.09 -15.49 1.77
C TYR A 20 18.54 -15.03 1.65
N ASP A 21 19.44 -15.97 1.42
CA ASP A 21 20.85 -15.67 1.21
C ASP A 21 21.02 -14.81 -0.06
N VAL A 22 21.55 -13.60 0.13
CA VAL A 22 21.72 -12.61 -0.93
C VAL A 22 22.95 -12.90 -1.79
N SER A 23 23.89 -13.70 -1.29
CA SER A 23 25.09 -14.11 -2.03
C SER A 23 24.74 -14.93 -3.27
N LEU A 24 23.62 -15.67 -3.22
CA LEU A 24 23.03 -16.39 -4.36
C LEU A 24 22.65 -15.48 -5.54
N PHE A 25 22.56 -14.18 -5.30
CA PHE A 25 22.22 -13.15 -6.29
C PHE A 25 23.35 -12.15 -6.49
N HIS A 26 24.58 -12.52 -6.10
CA HIS A 26 25.78 -11.68 -6.18
C HIS A 26 25.60 -10.33 -5.46
N ASP A 27 24.93 -10.34 -4.31
CA ASP A 27 24.63 -9.17 -3.49
C ASP A 27 23.79 -8.08 -4.19
N ARG A 28 23.15 -8.41 -5.32
CA ARG A 28 22.28 -7.50 -6.09
C ARG A 28 20.84 -7.51 -5.58
N VAL A 29 20.66 -7.55 -4.25
CA VAL A 29 19.34 -7.60 -3.61
C VAL A 29 19.16 -6.39 -2.70
N GLU A 30 18.13 -5.60 -2.97
CA GLU A 30 17.69 -4.50 -2.13
C GLU A 30 16.37 -4.84 -1.44
N ARG A 31 16.20 -4.39 -0.20
CA ARG A 31 15.04 -4.75 0.63
C ARG A 31 14.22 -3.53 1.01
N TYR A 32 12.91 -3.65 0.85
CA TYR A 32 11.91 -2.69 1.33
C TYR A 32 10.94 -3.45 2.23
N MET A 33 10.98 -3.18 3.53
CA MET A 33 10.22 -3.93 4.53
C MET A 33 8.75 -3.50 4.51
N ILE A 34 7.93 -4.22 3.76
CA ILE A 34 6.48 -3.97 3.68
C ILE A 34 5.77 -5.16 4.29
N ASP A 35 5.07 -4.97 5.41
CA ASP A 35 4.25 -6.01 6.02
C ASP A 35 3.14 -6.46 5.07
N ASP A 36 2.70 -7.71 5.22
CA ASP A 36 1.63 -8.22 4.39
C ASP A 36 0.34 -7.40 4.61
N HIS A 37 -0.32 -7.02 3.51
CA HIS A 37 -1.49 -6.12 3.50
C HIS A 37 -1.26 -4.65 3.89
N ASN A 38 -0.02 -4.25 4.17
CA ASN A 38 0.35 -2.85 4.38
C ASN A 38 0.97 -2.23 3.11
N VAL A 39 1.25 -0.93 3.21
CA VAL A 39 1.94 -0.11 2.20
C VAL A 39 3.20 0.49 2.81
N PRO A 40 4.24 0.77 2.02
CA PRO A 40 5.40 1.50 2.52
C PRO A 40 5.06 2.99 2.73
N PRO A 41 5.80 3.69 3.61
CA PRO A 41 5.83 5.14 3.64
C PRO A 41 6.17 5.72 2.25
N VAL A 42 5.64 6.90 1.92
CA VAL A 42 5.91 7.58 0.63
C VAL A 42 7.41 7.87 0.46
N VAL A 43 8.11 8.16 1.56
CA VAL A 43 9.57 8.34 1.57
C VAL A 43 10.30 7.09 1.08
N ASP A 44 9.85 5.90 1.48
CA ASP A 44 10.45 4.64 1.03
C ASP A 44 10.07 4.31 -0.42
N MET A 45 8.89 4.72 -0.88
CA MET A 45 8.53 4.67 -2.30
C MET A 45 9.47 5.53 -3.17
N LEU A 46 9.84 6.73 -2.68
CA LEU A 46 10.82 7.59 -3.35
C LEU A 46 12.20 6.95 -3.40
N LYS A 47 12.69 6.42 -2.28
CA LYS A 47 13.98 5.70 -2.24
C LYS A 47 14.01 4.55 -3.24
N PHE A 48 12.94 3.76 -3.28
CA PHE A 48 12.79 2.67 -4.24
C PHE A 48 12.86 3.19 -5.68
N SER A 49 12.05 4.20 -6.01
CA SER A 49 12.04 4.76 -7.36
C SER A 49 13.40 5.31 -7.79
N SER A 50 14.14 5.94 -6.86
CA SER A 50 15.48 6.47 -7.11
C SER A 50 16.46 5.34 -7.36
N SER A 51 16.50 4.33 -6.47
CA SER A 51 17.40 3.17 -6.63
C SER A 51 17.16 2.43 -7.95
N VAL A 52 15.88 2.24 -8.32
CA VAL A 52 15.53 1.66 -9.61
C VAL A 52 16.00 2.55 -10.77
N ARG A 53 15.75 3.86 -10.72
CA ARG A 53 16.16 4.79 -11.78
C ARG A 53 17.68 4.80 -11.95
N ASP A 54 18.42 4.85 -10.85
CA ASP A 54 19.88 4.85 -10.84
C ASP A 54 20.43 3.53 -11.41
N TRP A 55 19.81 2.40 -11.09
CA TRP A 55 20.17 1.10 -11.67
C TRP A 55 19.88 1.04 -13.18
N MET A 56 18.69 1.46 -13.61
CA MET A 56 18.29 1.42 -15.01
C MET A 56 19.10 2.39 -15.88
N ASN A 57 19.63 3.48 -15.31
CA ASN A 57 20.47 4.45 -16.01
C ASN A 57 21.92 3.99 -16.20
N GLN A 58 22.37 2.93 -15.52
CA GLN A 58 23.75 2.46 -15.62
C GLN A 58 24.02 1.68 -16.92
N ASP A 59 23.03 0.94 -17.43
CA ASP A 59 23.15 0.14 -18.65
C ASP A 59 21.75 -0.13 -19.22
N GLU A 60 21.57 -0.03 -20.55
CA GLU A 60 20.30 -0.29 -21.23
C GLU A 60 19.84 -1.75 -21.12
N LYS A 61 20.76 -2.69 -20.85
CA LYS A 61 20.46 -4.11 -20.63
C LYS A 61 19.96 -4.39 -19.22
N ASN A 62 20.06 -3.42 -18.30
CA ASN A 62 19.70 -3.62 -16.91
C ASN A 62 18.20 -3.88 -16.78
N VAL A 63 17.87 -4.89 -15.99
CA VAL A 63 16.50 -5.25 -15.62
C VAL A 63 16.34 -5.25 -14.11
N ILE A 64 15.09 -5.11 -13.66
CA ILE A 64 14.71 -5.26 -12.26
C ILE A 64 13.78 -6.44 -12.08
N ALA A 65 13.92 -7.13 -10.95
CA ALA A 65 12.96 -8.13 -10.49
C ALA A 65 12.41 -7.71 -9.13
N VAL A 66 11.14 -7.33 -9.10
CA VAL A 66 10.46 -6.92 -7.87
C VAL A 66 9.55 -8.05 -7.41
N HIS A 67 9.71 -8.51 -6.16
CA HIS A 67 8.91 -9.61 -5.65
C HIS A 67 8.43 -9.41 -4.21
N CYS A 68 7.38 -10.14 -3.87
CA CYS A 68 6.90 -10.32 -2.50
C CYS A 68 6.41 -11.77 -2.35
N LYS A 69 5.77 -12.12 -1.23
CA LYS A 69 5.23 -13.48 -1.01
C LYS A 69 4.28 -13.96 -2.13
N GLY A 70 3.37 -13.10 -2.59
CA GLY A 70 2.34 -13.46 -3.57
C GLY A 70 2.48 -12.80 -4.94
N GLY A 71 3.40 -11.85 -5.10
CA GLY A 71 3.61 -11.10 -6.35
C GLY A 71 2.37 -10.34 -6.84
N LYS A 72 1.49 -9.90 -5.93
CA LYS A 72 0.21 -9.21 -6.22
C LYS A 72 0.22 -7.78 -5.70
N GLY A 73 -0.25 -7.56 -4.47
CA GLY A 73 -0.51 -6.21 -3.93
C GLY A 73 0.73 -5.33 -3.74
N ARG A 74 1.68 -5.77 -2.91
CA ARG A 74 2.93 -5.03 -2.63
C ARG A 74 3.74 -4.79 -3.92
N THR A 75 3.92 -5.85 -4.71
CA THR A 75 4.63 -5.80 -5.99
C THR A 75 3.96 -4.85 -6.98
N GLY A 76 2.64 -4.95 -7.17
CA GLY A 76 1.90 -4.06 -8.07
C GLY A 76 1.96 -2.60 -7.65
N THR A 77 1.90 -2.33 -6.35
CA THR A 77 2.04 -0.96 -5.81
C THR A 77 3.39 -0.37 -6.19
N MET A 78 4.49 -1.08 -5.93
CA MET A 78 5.84 -0.59 -6.20
C MET A 78 6.15 -0.48 -7.69
N ILE A 79 5.63 -1.41 -8.51
CA ILE A 79 5.75 -1.30 -9.97
C ILE A 79 5.00 -0.08 -10.49
N CYS A 80 3.78 0.20 -9.99
CA CYS A 80 3.04 1.40 -10.40
C CYS A 80 3.75 2.69 -9.98
N VAL A 81 4.31 2.73 -8.76
CA VAL A 81 5.17 3.82 -8.28
C VAL A 81 6.30 4.10 -9.27
N PHE A 82 7.01 3.07 -9.71
CA PHE A 82 8.09 3.22 -10.69
C PHE A 82 7.61 3.68 -12.07
N LEU A 83 6.50 3.12 -12.57
CA LEU A 83 5.95 3.50 -13.87
C LEU A 83 5.48 4.97 -13.90
N ILE A 84 4.92 5.46 -12.80
CA ILE A 84 4.57 6.87 -12.61
C ILE A 84 5.84 7.72 -12.51
N ASP A 85 6.85 7.24 -11.77
CA ASP A 85 8.13 7.95 -11.63
C ASP A 85 8.85 8.17 -12.96
N LEU A 86 8.78 7.19 -13.87
CA LEU A 86 9.29 7.29 -15.25
C LEU A 86 8.45 8.21 -16.15
N GLY A 87 7.31 8.72 -15.68
CA GLY A 87 6.37 9.51 -16.49
C GLY A 87 5.64 8.70 -17.56
N LYS A 88 5.62 7.36 -17.48
CA LYS A 88 4.91 6.49 -18.44
C LYS A 88 3.39 6.59 -18.27
N PHE A 89 2.93 6.94 -17.07
CA PHE A 89 1.53 7.17 -16.76
C PHE A 89 1.40 8.51 -16.03
N LYS A 90 0.40 9.30 -16.41
CA LYS A 90 0.09 10.60 -15.77
C LYS A 90 -0.84 10.47 -14.57
N ASP A 91 -1.45 9.31 -14.41
CA ASP A 91 -2.56 9.04 -13.50
C ASP A 91 -2.44 7.63 -12.90
N ALA A 92 -2.61 7.56 -11.58
CA ALA A 92 -2.50 6.32 -10.82
C ALA A 92 -3.54 5.27 -11.21
N GLU A 93 -4.78 5.69 -11.51
CA GLU A 93 -5.88 4.78 -11.86
C GLU A 93 -5.56 4.01 -13.15
N HIS A 94 -5.12 4.72 -14.20
CA HIS A 94 -4.72 4.09 -15.46
C HIS A 94 -3.52 3.16 -15.29
N CYS A 95 -2.52 3.56 -14.49
CA CYS A 95 -1.35 2.73 -14.23
C CYS A 95 -1.73 1.43 -13.51
N LEU A 96 -2.60 1.52 -12.50
CA LEU A 96 -3.10 0.37 -11.75
C LEU A 96 -3.95 -0.56 -12.61
N GLY A 97 -4.78 -0.01 -13.50
CA GLY A 97 -5.54 -0.77 -14.49
C GLY A 97 -4.61 -1.55 -15.43
N PHE A 98 -3.62 -0.88 -16.01
CA PHE A 98 -2.63 -1.48 -16.89
C PHE A 98 -1.84 -2.61 -16.21
N PHE A 99 -1.39 -2.39 -14.97
CA PHE A 99 -0.69 -3.44 -14.21
C PHE A 99 -1.60 -4.65 -13.95
N GLY A 100 -2.86 -4.41 -13.58
CA GLY A 100 -3.86 -5.45 -13.40
C GLY A 100 -4.02 -6.32 -14.64
N ASP A 101 -4.20 -5.70 -15.80
CA ASP A 101 -4.37 -6.39 -17.09
C ASP A 101 -3.14 -7.22 -17.49
N ARG A 102 -1.93 -6.73 -17.21
CA ARG A 102 -0.69 -7.44 -17.55
C ARG A 102 -0.38 -8.58 -16.59
N ARG A 103 -0.80 -8.48 -15.32
CA ARG A 103 -0.47 -9.46 -14.29
C ARG A 103 -1.38 -10.68 -14.31
N THR A 104 -2.58 -10.57 -14.91
CA THR A 104 -3.58 -11.64 -14.93
C THR A 104 -3.95 -12.07 -16.34
N ASP A 105 -3.79 -13.36 -16.64
CA ASP A 105 -4.21 -13.94 -17.90
C ASP A 105 -5.71 -13.72 -18.14
N LYS A 106 -6.06 -13.32 -19.37
CA LYS A 106 -7.43 -13.00 -19.81
C LYS A 106 -8.43 -14.15 -19.62
N ASN A 107 -7.97 -15.38 -19.37
CA ASN A 107 -8.81 -16.55 -19.07
C ASN A 107 -9.25 -16.66 -17.60
N VAL A 108 -8.61 -15.92 -16.68
CA VAL A 108 -9.03 -15.77 -15.27
C VAL A 108 -9.44 -14.31 -14.99
N ALA A 109 -9.54 -13.50 -16.05
CA ALA A 109 -9.71 -12.06 -15.94
C ALA A 109 -11.10 -11.62 -15.48
N SER A 110 -12.10 -12.51 -15.34
CA SER A 110 -13.33 -12.15 -14.64
C SER A 110 -13.12 -11.86 -13.14
N LYS A 111 -11.98 -12.24 -12.55
CA LYS A 111 -11.62 -11.94 -11.15
C LYS A 111 -10.71 -10.72 -10.98
N PHE A 112 -10.08 -10.23 -12.06
CA PHE A 112 -9.14 -9.11 -12.00
C PHE A 112 -9.55 -7.90 -12.84
N GLN A 113 -10.30 -8.12 -13.91
CA GLN A 113 -10.99 -7.09 -14.68
C GLN A 113 -12.41 -6.95 -14.11
N GLY A 114 -12.81 -5.72 -13.83
CA GLY A 114 -13.96 -5.39 -12.99
C GLY A 114 -15.21 -6.26 -13.21
N ARG A 115 -15.49 -7.14 -12.24
CA ARG A 115 -16.85 -7.62 -11.88
C ARG A 115 -16.94 -8.52 -10.64
N ASP A 116 -15.86 -8.78 -9.89
CA ASP A 116 -15.98 -9.50 -8.61
C ASP A 116 -16.33 -8.53 -7.46
N LYS A 117 -17.55 -8.68 -6.92
CA LYS A 117 -18.22 -7.80 -5.94
C LYS A 117 -17.93 -8.22 -4.48
N THR A 118 -16.89 -8.99 -4.21
CA THR A 118 -16.55 -9.32 -2.81
C THR A 118 -15.92 -8.10 -2.11
N LEU A 119 -16.52 -7.71 -0.98
CA LEU A 119 -16.20 -6.48 -0.21
C LEU A 119 -14.72 -6.41 0.22
N ASP A 120 -14.09 -7.57 0.46
CA ASP A 120 -12.70 -7.70 0.92
C ASP A 120 -11.68 -7.32 -0.17
N LEU A 121 -11.90 -7.74 -1.43
CA LEU A 121 -10.99 -7.40 -2.54
C LEU A 121 -11.09 -5.93 -2.96
N ARG A 122 -12.27 -5.29 -2.81
CA ARG A 122 -12.42 -3.84 -3.00
C ARG A 122 -11.67 -3.04 -1.94
N ARG A 123 -11.75 -3.44 -0.65
CA ARG A 123 -11.05 -2.74 0.44
C ARG A 123 -9.53 -2.81 0.31
N ARG A 124 -8.97 -3.97 -0.05
CA ARG A 124 -7.52 -4.14 -0.29
C ARG A 124 -7.02 -3.26 -1.44
N ARG A 125 -7.85 -3.03 -2.47
CA ARG A 125 -7.56 -2.12 -3.59
C ARG A 125 -7.49 -0.66 -3.13
N VAL A 126 -8.43 -0.20 -2.29
CA VAL A 126 -8.53 1.21 -1.89
C VAL A 126 -7.26 1.74 -1.18
N PHE A 127 -6.62 0.94 -0.32
CA PHE A 127 -5.47 1.41 0.45
C PHE A 127 -4.17 1.47 -0.38
N GLN A 128 -3.89 0.44 -1.16
CA GLN A 128 -2.72 0.42 -2.06
C GLN A 128 -2.86 1.45 -3.19
N SER A 129 -4.06 1.58 -3.78
CA SER A 129 -4.33 2.59 -4.81
C SER A 129 -4.18 4.03 -4.28
N ARG A 130 -4.58 4.27 -3.02
CA ARG A 130 -4.41 5.59 -2.39
C ARG A 130 -2.95 6.01 -2.31
N TYR A 131 -2.04 5.10 -1.95
CA TYR A 131 -0.62 5.44 -1.84
C TYR A 131 0.06 5.65 -3.20
N VAL A 132 -0.40 4.96 -4.25
CA VAL A 132 0.03 5.27 -5.62
C VAL A 132 -0.41 6.69 -6.01
N GLY A 133 -1.63 7.09 -5.64
CA GLY A 133 -2.09 8.48 -5.82
C GLY A 133 -1.33 9.52 -4.99
N TYR A 134 -0.91 9.18 -3.76
CA TYR A 134 -0.01 10.05 -2.99
C TYR A 134 1.35 10.20 -3.67
N TYR A 135 1.90 9.11 -4.18
CA TYR A 135 3.16 9.13 -4.92
C TYR A 135 3.06 9.99 -6.19
N GLU A 136 1.97 9.87 -6.94
CA GLU A 136 1.67 10.72 -8.11
C GLU A 136 1.70 12.22 -7.73
N GLN A 137 1.06 12.61 -6.63
CA GLN A 137 1.09 14.00 -6.14
C GLN A 137 2.52 14.45 -5.80
N VAL A 138 3.31 13.59 -5.17
CA VAL A 138 4.72 13.87 -4.85
C VAL A 138 5.55 14.04 -6.12
N VAL A 139 5.38 13.19 -7.13
CA VAL A 139 6.07 13.35 -8.43
C VAL A 139 5.68 14.66 -9.10
N ARG A 140 4.39 15.03 -9.09
CA ARG A 140 3.90 16.32 -9.60
C ARG A 140 4.48 17.52 -8.85
N ALA A 141 4.74 17.36 -7.56
CA ALA A 141 5.43 18.35 -6.73
C ALA A 141 6.97 18.31 -6.86
N GLY A 142 7.51 17.71 -7.92
CA GLY A 142 8.96 17.65 -8.14
C GLY A 142 9.68 16.65 -7.22
N ARG A 143 9.00 15.58 -6.79
CA ARG A 143 9.49 14.57 -5.83
C ARG A 143 9.79 15.13 -4.44
N VAL A 144 9.15 16.25 -4.09
CA VAL A 144 9.23 16.84 -2.76
C VAL A 144 8.12 16.24 -1.90
N VAL A 145 8.51 15.64 -0.77
CA VAL A 145 7.55 15.10 0.20
C VAL A 145 6.91 16.27 0.95
N PRO A 146 5.57 16.29 1.11
CA PRO A 146 4.91 17.30 1.92
C PRO A 146 5.48 17.34 3.35
N PRO A 147 5.57 18.53 3.98
CA PRO A 147 6.05 18.62 5.35
C PRO A 147 5.14 17.86 6.31
N GLU A 148 5.72 17.32 7.37
CA GLU A 148 4.95 16.63 8.41
C GLU A 148 3.97 17.60 9.06
N LYS A 149 2.70 17.18 9.13
CA LYS A 149 1.64 17.92 9.81
C LYS A 149 1.10 17.05 10.95
N PRO A 150 1.44 17.35 12.21
CA PRO A 150 0.87 16.67 13.35
C PRO A 150 -0.65 16.85 13.36
N MET A 151 -1.39 15.75 13.50
CA MET A 151 -2.85 15.74 13.52
C MET A 151 -3.34 14.97 14.73
N ILE A 152 -4.38 15.47 15.37
CA ILE A 152 -5.05 14.80 16.49
C ILE A 152 -6.40 14.30 15.99
N VAL A 153 -6.67 13.00 16.16
CA VAL A 153 -7.98 12.43 15.88
C VAL A 153 -8.89 12.74 17.07
N THR A 154 -9.73 13.77 16.93
CA THR A 154 -10.67 14.18 17.98
C THR A 154 -12.04 13.51 17.87
N ARG A 155 -12.39 13.06 16.66
CA ARG A 155 -13.71 12.51 16.36
C ARG A 155 -13.66 11.42 15.29
N ILE A 156 -14.38 10.34 15.52
CA ILE A 156 -14.69 9.30 14.53
C ILE A 156 -16.21 9.17 14.45
N THR A 157 -16.76 9.14 13.24
CA THR A 157 -18.20 8.95 13.02
C THR A 157 -18.43 7.73 12.12
N LEU A 158 -19.13 6.73 12.63
CA LEU A 158 -19.58 5.57 11.87
C LEU A 158 -21.02 5.80 11.42
N ARG A 159 -21.30 5.62 10.13
CA ARG A 159 -22.64 5.78 9.54
C ARG A 159 -23.16 4.44 9.06
N GLY A 160 -24.49 4.28 9.06
CA GLY A 160 -25.14 3.05 8.59
C GLY A 160 -24.95 1.85 9.52
N MET A 161 -24.84 2.11 10.82
CA MET A 161 -24.56 1.08 11.84
C MET A 161 -25.70 0.08 12.03
N HIS A 162 -26.94 0.43 11.69
CA HIS A 162 -28.15 -0.38 11.94
C HIS A 162 -28.10 -1.83 11.42
N SER A 163 -27.24 -2.12 10.43
CA SER A 163 -27.10 -3.45 9.82
C SER A 163 -25.82 -4.19 10.25
N VAL A 164 -25.02 -3.64 11.17
CA VAL A 164 -23.72 -4.19 11.57
C VAL A 164 -23.72 -4.49 13.08
N GLY A 165 -23.56 -5.77 13.43
CA GLY A 165 -23.64 -6.22 14.82
C GLY A 165 -25.03 -6.00 15.41
N VAL A 166 -25.10 -5.59 16.67
CA VAL A 166 -26.34 -5.20 17.38
C VAL A 166 -26.91 -3.86 16.87
N GLY A 167 -26.17 -3.12 16.05
CA GLY A 167 -26.66 -1.92 15.37
C GLY A 167 -26.50 -0.61 16.15
N ASP A 168 -26.06 -0.68 17.41
CA ASP A 168 -25.89 0.46 18.31
C ASP A 168 -24.42 0.78 18.65
N GLY A 169 -23.48 0.07 18.02
CA GLY A 169 -22.04 0.28 18.23
C GLY A 169 -21.48 -0.27 19.54
N SER A 170 -22.29 -0.79 20.46
CA SER A 170 -21.86 -1.23 21.80
C SER A 170 -20.82 -2.36 21.76
N GLU A 171 -20.88 -3.20 20.74
CA GLU A 171 -19.99 -4.36 20.55
C GLU A 171 -18.61 -3.98 20.01
N PHE A 172 -18.45 -2.75 19.52
CA PHE A 172 -17.27 -2.36 18.76
C PHE A 172 -16.17 -1.80 19.67
N PHE A 173 -14.95 -2.02 19.23
CA PHE A 173 -13.75 -1.38 19.76
C PHE A 173 -12.91 -0.93 18.57
N PHE A 174 -12.08 0.08 18.77
CA PHE A 174 -11.14 0.51 17.74
C PHE A 174 -9.75 0.72 18.30
N THR A 175 -8.78 0.54 17.42
CA THR A 175 -7.36 0.74 17.69
C THR A 175 -6.83 1.77 16.71
N LEU A 176 -6.28 2.88 17.21
CA LEU A 176 -5.55 3.85 16.40
C LEU A 176 -4.05 3.57 16.54
N GLN A 177 -3.44 3.22 15.42
CA GLN A 177 -2.01 2.94 15.35
C GLN A 177 -1.33 3.98 14.45
N SER A 178 -0.28 4.61 14.97
CA SER A 178 0.61 5.49 14.21
C SER A 178 1.93 4.77 13.97
N ARG A 179 2.60 5.06 12.85
CA ARG A 179 3.97 4.55 12.62
C ARG A 179 4.99 5.19 13.57
N CYS A 180 4.66 6.34 14.14
CA CYS A 180 5.54 7.12 15.01
C CYS A 180 5.37 6.76 16.50
N HIS A 181 4.33 5.99 16.85
CA HIS A 181 4.02 5.63 18.23
C HIS A 181 4.01 4.12 18.39
N SER A 182 4.77 3.61 19.35
CA SER A 182 4.85 2.17 19.66
C SER A 182 3.60 1.63 20.35
N ILE A 183 2.90 2.47 21.11
CA ILE A 183 1.70 2.10 21.85
C ILE A 183 0.48 2.60 21.08
N PRO A 184 -0.40 1.70 20.61
CA PRO A 184 -1.62 2.11 19.94
C PRO A 184 -2.65 2.63 20.95
N PHE A 185 -3.45 3.60 20.54
CA PHE A 185 -4.61 4.04 21.32
C PHE A 185 -5.75 3.05 21.12
N GLN A 186 -6.33 2.58 22.22
CA GLN A 186 -7.43 1.60 22.20
C GLN A 186 -8.64 2.18 22.91
N ALA A 187 -9.79 2.08 22.26
CA ALA A 187 -11.07 2.50 22.81
C ALA A 187 -12.13 1.41 22.61
N ASN A 188 -13.01 1.27 23.60
CA ASN A 188 -14.12 0.32 23.58
C ASN A 188 -15.44 1.07 23.74
N LEU A 189 -16.36 0.84 22.82
CA LEU A 189 -17.53 1.69 22.61
C LEU A 189 -18.67 1.35 23.58
N GLY A 190 -18.87 0.07 23.89
CA GLY A 190 -19.85 -0.37 24.89
C GLY A 190 -19.49 0.03 26.32
N THR A 191 -18.22 -0.13 26.69
CA THR A 191 -17.72 0.27 28.03
C THR A 191 -17.37 1.75 28.13
N GLN A 192 -17.37 2.47 27.00
CA GLN A 192 -16.87 3.85 26.90
C GLN A 192 -15.45 4.03 27.48
N LYS A 193 -14.62 3.00 27.34
CA LYS A 193 -13.21 3.07 27.75
C LYS A 193 -12.45 3.92 26.74
N ASN A 194 -11.81 4.98 27.22
CA ASN A 194 -11.02 5.93 26.42
C ASN A 194 -11.82 6.58 25.25
N CYS A 195 -13.14 6.69 25.36
CA CYS A 195 -13.95 7.42 24.38
C CYS A 195 -15.31 7.81 24.98
N LYS A 196 -15.97 8.79 24.36
CA LYS A 196 -17.40 9.08 24.63
C LYS A 196 -18.20 8.77 23.37
N ALA A 197 -19.24 7.95 23.49
CA ALA A 197 -20.07 7.54 22.36
C ALA A 197 -21.44 8.24 22.41
N SER A 198 -21.84 8.85 21.29
CA SER A 198 -23.18 9.43 21.11
C SER A 198 -23.85 8.79 19.91
N ASN A 199 -25.09 8.31 20.09
CA ASN A 199 -25.87 7.65 19.06
C ASN A 199 -26.94 8.60 18.49
N SER A 200 -27.00 8.72 17.17
CA SER A 200 -28.14 9.27 16.44
C SER A 200 -28.68 8.20 15.50
N LEU A 201 -29.95 8.30 15.09
CA LEU A 201 -30.63 7.30 14.24
C LEU A 201 -29.82 6.89 12.98
N GLU A 202 -28.90 7.73 12.51
CA GLU A 202 -28.12 7.49 11.30
C GLU A 202 -26.61 7.29 11.53
N SER A 203 -26.09 7.65 12.71
CA SER A 203 -24.65 7.70 12.93
C SER A 203 -24.25 7.60 14.40
N LEU A 204 -23.07 7.03 14.63
CA LEU A 204 -22.46 6.96 15.93
C LEU A 204 -21.17 7.77 15.95
N THR A 205 -21.07 8.71 16.89
CA THR A 205 -19.96 9.66 16.98
C THR A 205 -19.17 9.43 18.26
N PHE A 206 -17.85 9.48 18.14
CA PHE A 206 -16.91 9.26 19.23
C PHE A 206 -16.04 10.48 19.47
N LEU A 207 -15.76 10.82 20.72
CA LEU A 207 -14.77 11.84 21.09
C LEU A 207 -13.63 11.19 21.88
N SER A 208 -12.38 11.53 21.50
CA SER A 208 -11.15 11.13 22.22
C SER A 208 -10.86 12.07 23.39
#